data_AF-A0A8J6KYT7-F1
#
_entry.id   AF-A0A8J6KYT7-F1
#
_cell.length_a   1.000
_cell.length_b   1.000
_cell.length_c   1.000
_cell.angle_alpha   90.00
_cell.angle_beta   90.00
_cell.angle_gamma   90.00
#
_symmetry.space_group_name_H-M   'P 1'
#
loop_
_entity.id
_entity.type
_entity.pdbx_description
1 polymer ?
#
loop_
_entity_poly.entity_id
_entity_poly.type
_entity_poly.pdbx_seq_one_letter_code
_entity_poly.pdbx_strand_id
1 'polypeptide(L)'
;MRGVVLRVVTVLEEPFVMVSENVLGKPKKYQGFSIDVLDALSNYLGFNYEIYVAPDHKYGSPQEDGTWNGLVGELVFKRADIGISALTITPDRENVVDFTTRYMDYSVGVLLRRAEKTVDMFACLAPFDLSLWACIAGTVLLVGLLVYLLNWLNPPRLQMGSMTSTTLYNSMWFVYGSFVQQERKSTIFDNYQNFRSGVAVDTYDQRSLEAT
;
A
#
# COMPACT_ATOMS: atom_id res chain seq x y z
N MET A 1 14.57 13.89 -49.59
CA MET A 1 15.46 12.72 -49.50
C MET A 1 14.86 11.50 -50.21
N ARG A 2 14.11 11.70 -51.31
CA ARG A 2 13.37 10.61 -51.94
C ARG A 2 14.33 9.61 -52.60
N GLY A 3 14.22 8.34 -52.21
CA GLY A 3 15.02 7.24 -52.79
C GLY A 3 16.41 7.01 -52.17
N VAL A 4 16.76 7.69 -51.08
CA VAL A 4 18.01 7.41 -50.33
C VAL A 4 17.75 6.28 -49.33
N VAL A 5 18.69 5.35 -49.22
CA VAL A 5 18.68 4.30 -48.19
C VAL A 5 19.58 4.74 -47.03
N LEU A 6 19.01 4.89 -45.84
CA LEU A 6 19.73 5.31 -44.64
C LEU A 6 20.05 4.10 -43.75
N ARG A 7 21.27 4.04 -43.23
CA ARG A 7 21.69 3.04 -42.25
C ARG A 7 21.27 3.49 -40.87
N VAL A 8 20.39 2.72 -40.24
CA VAL A 8 19.81 3.05 -38.95
C VAL A 8 20.36 2.10 -37.88
N VAL A 9 21.03 2.65 -36.88
CA VAL A 9 21.52 1.89 -35.72
C VAL A 9 20.49 1.95 -34.59
N THR A 10 20.30 0.82 -33.91
CA THR A 10 19.37 0.71 -32.78
C THR A 10 19.92 -0.14 -31.63
N VAL A 11 19.24 -0.11 -30.48
CA VAL A 11 19.47 -0.97 -29.32
C VAL A 11 18.12 -1.62 -28.98
N LEU A 12 18.14 -2.93 -28.70
CA LEU A 12 16.94 -3.69 -28.35
C LEU A 12 16.51 -3.34 -26.92
N GLU A 13 15.28 -2.83 -26.77
CA GLU A 13 14.67 -2.51 -25.49
C GLU A 13 13.15 -2.57 -25.61
N GLU A 14 12.48 -3.35 -24.77
CA GLU A 14 11.02 -3.41 -24.74
C GLU A 14 10.43 -2.17 -24.04
N PRO A 15 9.34 -1.56 -24.55
CA PRO A 15 8.56 -1.89 -25.76
C PRO A 15 8.97 -1.09 -27.02
N PHE A 16 10.17 -0.50 -27.01
CA PHE A 16 10.63 0.45 -28.03
C PHE A 16 11.14 -0.23 -29.30
N VAL A 17 12.00 -1.24 -29.13
CA VAL A 17 12.63 -1.98 -30.22
C VAL A 17 12.77 -3.45 -29.81
N MET A 18 12.05 -4.29 -30.53
CA MET A 18 11.93 -5.73 -30.29
C MET A 18 12.19 -6.47 -31.59
N VAL A 19 12.69 -7.70 -31.47
CA VAL A 19 12.80 -8.60 -32.62
C VAL A 19 11.47 -9.34 -32.76
N SER A 20 10.81 -9.19 -33.89
CA SER A 20 9.64 -10.00 -34.24
C SER A 20 10.05 -11.47 -34.37
N GLU A 21 9.16 -12.38 -33.99
CA GLU A 21 9.41 -13.81 -34.18
C GLU A 21 9.77 -14.12 -35.64
N ASN A 22 10.92 -14.76 -35.84
CA ASN A 22 11.42 -15.10 -37.16
C ASN A 22 10.64 -16.30 -37.70
N VAL A 23 9.92 -16.09 -38.79
CA VAL A 23 9.49 -17.20 -39.64
C VAL A 23 10.73 -17.66 -40.41
N LEU A 24 11.11 -18.93 -40.25
CA LEU A 24 12.34 -19.53 -40.80
C LEU A 24 12.58 -19.10 -42.26
N GLY A 25 13.72 -18.45 -42.52
CA GLY A 25 14.14 -17.99 -43.85
C GLY A 25 13.84 -16.53 -44.21
N LYS A 26 13.17 -15.75 -43.33
CA LYS A 26 12.97 -14.31 -43.52
C LYS A 26 14.03 -13.46 -42.81
N PRO A 27 14.38 -12.27 -43.33
CA PRO A 27 15.24 -11.33 -42.62
C PRO A 27 14.61 -10.94 -41.28
N LYS A 28 15.46 -10.68 -40.27
CA LYS A 28 15.03 -10.24 -38.94
C LYS A 28 14.17 -9.00 -39.08
N LYS A 29 12.90 -9.10 -38.67
CA LYS A 29 11.99 -7.95 -38.63
C LYS A 29 12.03 -7.34 -37.24
N TYR A 30 12.17 -6.03 -37.17
CA TYR A 30 12.08 -5.27 -35.91
C TYR A 30 10.67 -4.70 -35.76
N GLN A 31 10.20 -4.59 -34.52
CA GLN A 31 8.91 -4.02 -34.17
C GLN A 31 9.02 -3.24 -32.85
N GLY A 32 8.10 -2.33 -32.58
CA GLY A 32 8.05 -1.56 -31.34
C GLY A 32 7.87 -0.08 -31.59
N PHE A 33 7.67 0.67 -30.50
CA PHE A 33 7.28 2.08 -30.59
C PHE A 33 8.26 2.94 -31.39
N SER A 34 9.57 2.76 -31.20
CA SER A 34 10.58 3.51 -31.95
C SER A 34 10.57 3.13 -33.44
N ILE A 35 10.28 1.86 -33.76
CA ILE A 35 10.18 1.40 -35.15
C ILE A 35 8.98 2.04 -35.85
N ASP A 36 7.83 2.12 -35.17
CA ASP A 36 6.62 2.75 -35.71
C ASP A 36 6.85 4.25 -36.00
N VAL A 37 7.61 4.94 -35.15
CA VAL A 37 8.03 6.33 -35.38
C VAL A 37 8.94 6.44 -36.61
N LEU A 38 9.92 5.53 -36.75
CA LEU A 38 10.81 5.52 -37.92
C LEU A 38 10.04 5.26 -39.22
N ASP A 39 9.10 4.31 -39.20
CA ASP A 39 8.23 3.98 -40.33
C ASP A 39 7.37 5.18 -40.73
N ALA A 40 6.79 5.89 -39.76
CA ALA A 40 6.02 7.11 -40.02
C ALA A 40 6.89 8.21 -40.66
N LEU A 41 8.10 8.42 -40.16
CA LEU A 41 9.05 9.39 -40.71
C LEU A 41 9.52 9.01 -42.12
N SER A 42 9.82 7.73 -42.34
CA SER A 42 10.19 7.14 -43.62
C SER A 42 9.12 7.41 -44.68
N ASN A 43 7.86 7.13 -44.35
CA ASN A 43 6.72 7.37 -45.22
C ASN A 43 6.47 8.87 -45.49
N TYR A 44 6.64 9.72 -44.47
CA TYR A 44 6.42 11.17 -44.60
C TYR A 44 7.50 11.86 -45.46
N LEU A 45 8.78 11.51 -45.25
CA LEU A 45 9.91 12.13 -45.92
C LEU A 45 10.32 11.41 -47.23
N GLY A 46 9.88 10.16 -47.40
CA GLY A 46 10.09 9.33 -48.58
C GLY A 46 11.49 8.71 -48.68
N PHE A 47 12.19 8.51 -47.56
CA PHE A 47 13.46 7.76 -47.55
C PHE A 47 13.21 6.27 -47.33
N ASN A 48 14.19 5.44 -47.66
CA ASN A 48 14.23 4.03 -47.29
C ASN A 48 15.29 3.84 -46.21
N TYR A 49 15.24 2.74 -45.45
CA TYR A 49 16.22 2.50 -44.41
C TYR A 49 16.54 1.02 -44.23
N GLU A 50 17.73 0.75 -43.67
CA GLU A 50 18.16 -0.56 -43.21
C GLU A 50 18.53 -0.47 -41.73
N ILE A 51 17.87 -1.28 -40.89
CA ILE A 51 18.09 -1.28 -39.44
C ILE A 51 19.08 -2.38 -39.07
N TYR A 52 20.05 -2.02 -38.23
CA TYR A 52 20.90 -2.98 -37.54
C TYR A 52 21.05 -2.61 -36.06
N VAL A 53 21.34 -3.63 -35.24
CA VAL A 53 21.55 -3.44 -33.81
C VAL A 53 23.01 -3.09 -33.56
N ALA A 54 23.27 -2.15 -32.65
CA ALA A 54 24.63 -1.80 -32.21
C ALA A 54 25.40 -3.08 -31.82
N PRO A 55 26.64 -3.29 -32.32
CA PRO A 55 27.36 -4.54 -32.12
C PRO A 55 27.61 -4.95 -30.66
N ASP A 56 27.72 -3.97 -29.77
CA ASP A 56 27.94 -4.15 -28.34
C ASP A 56 26.65 -4.05 -27.50
N HIS A 57 25.49 -3.87 -28.16
CA HIS A 57 24.18 -3.70 -27.54
C HIS A 57 24.09 -2.56 -26.51
N LYS A 58 24.98 -1.55 -26.59
CA LYS A 58 25.00 -0.41 -25.67
C LYS A 58 24.48 0.87 -26.34
N TYR A 59 23.93 1.76 -25.52
CA TYR A 59 23.54 3.10 -25.97
C TYR A 59 24.72 3.97 -26.37
N GLY A 60 25.83 3.85 -25.64
CA GLY A 60 27.01 4.67 -25.84
C GLY A 60 27.39 5.45 -24.59
N SER A 61 28.65 5.31 -24.22
CA SER A 61 29.35 6.02 -23.15
C SER A 61 30.68 6.56 -23.66
N PRO A 62 31.17 7.68 -23.10
CA PRO A 62 32.52 8.14 -23.35
C PRO A 62 33.51 7.16 -22.72
N GLN A 63 34.57 6.85 -23.46
CA GLN A 63 35.64 5.96 -23.04
C GLN A 63 36.86 6.77 -22.58
N GLU A 64 37.78 6.12 -21.85
CA GLU A 64 38.99 6.79 -21.30
C GLU A 64 39.89 7.39 -22.39
N ASP A 65 39.86 6.82 -23.59
CA ASP A 65 40.61 7.29 -24.76
C ASP A 65 39.91 8.46 -25.51
N GLY A 66 38.77 8.94 -24.99
CA GLY A 66 37.96 9.99 -25.60
C GLY A 66 37.05 9.51 -26.74
N THR A 67 37.05 8.21 -27.05
CA THR A 67 36.14 7.63 -28.04
C THR A 67 34.77 7.33 -27.44
N TRP A 68 33.81 6.99 -28.29
CA TRP A 68 32.46 6.59 -27.90
C TRP A 68 32.19 5.17 -28.36
N ASN A 69 31.58 4.36 -27.49
CA ASN A 69 31.07 3.03 -27.84
C ASN A 69 29.56 3.08 -28.16
N GLY A 70 28.95 1.92 -28.37
CA GLY A 70 27.51 1.82 -28.51
C GLY A 70 26.93 2.45 -29.76
N LEU A 71 25.62 2.67 -29.71
CA LEU A 71 24.85 3.40 -30.70
C LEU A 71 25.44 4.78 -30.99
N VAL A 72 25.82 5.55 -29.95
CA VAL A 72 26.46 6.87 -30.15
C VAL A 72 27.80 6.73 -30.88
N GLY A 73 28.62 5.73 -30.54
CA GLY A 73 29.87 5.44 -31.22
C GLY A 73 29.68 5.16 -32.71
N GLU A 74 28.68 4.35 -33.08
CA GLU A 74 28.35 4.07 -34.48
C GLU A 74 28.00 5.33 -35.29
N LEU A 75 27.37 6.33 -34.64
CA LEU A 75 27.11 7.64 -35.26
C LEU A 75 28.37 8.50 -35.36
N VAL A 76 29.16 8.60 -34.28
CA VAL A 76 30.42 9.36 -34.25
C VAL A 76 31.39 8.87 -35.31
N PHE A 77 31.50 7.55 -35.50
CA PHE A 77 32.34 6.93 -36.53
C PHE A 77 31.68 6.90 -37.93
N LYS A 78 30.50 7.51 -38.11
CA LYS A 78 29.75 7.58 -39.38
C LYS A 78 29.43 6.21 -40.00
N ARG A 79 29.30 5.18 -39.16
CA ARG A 79 28.91 3.83 -39.56
C ARG A 79 27.40 3.73 -39.73
N ALA A 80 26.65 4.51 -38.96
CA ALA A 80 25.23 4.77 -39.16
C ALA A 80 24.97 6.21 -39.57
N ASP A 81 23.83 6.42 -40.22
CA ASP A 81 23.37 7.74 -40.65
C ASP A 81 22.33 8.30 -39.65
N ILE A 82 21.53 7.43 -39.02
CA ILE A 82 20.54 7.78 -37.99
C ILE A 82 20.62 6.77 -36.84
N GLY A 83 20.48 7.24 -35.60
CA GLY A 83 20.28 6.39 -34.44
C GLY A 83 18.84 6.51 -33.92
N ILE A 84 18.16 5.38 -33.72
CA ILE A 84 16.83 5.38 -33.12
C ILE A 84 16.71 4.27 -32.07
N SER A 85 16.33 4.65 -30.85
CA SER A 85 16.06 3.75 -29.72
C SER A 85 15.46 4.57 -28.57
N ALA A 86 15.32 4.00 -27.36
CA ALA A 86 14.97 4.69 -26.13
C ALA A 86 16.17 5.48 -25.55
N LEU A 87 16.84 6.26 -26.40
CA LEU A 87 18.06 6.97 -26.04
C LEU A 87 17.74 8.30 -25.33
N THR A 88 18.20 8.44 -24.08
CA THR A 88 18.13 9.71 -23.35
C THR A 88 19.12 10.74 -23.92
N ILE A 89 18.61 11.95 -24.16
CA ILE A 89 19.41 13.14 -24.50
C ILE A 89 20.16 13.60 -23.25
N THR A 90 21.48 13.62 -23.30
CA THR A 90 22.34 14.12 -22.21
C THR A 90 23.36 15.10 -22.76
N PRO A 91 23.88 16.05 -21.96
CA PRO A 91 24.86 17.04 -22.43
C PRO A 91 26.10 16.41 -23.06
N ASP A 92 26.63 15.33 -22.46
CA ASP A 92 27.81 14.64 -22.99
C ASP A 92 27.58 14.07 -24.38
N ARG A 93 26.37 13.56 -24.65
CA ARG A 93 25.99 13.01 -25.97
C ARG A 93 25.74 14.12 -26.98
N GLU A 94 25.08 15.20 -26.55
CA GLU A 94 24.78 16.36 -27.40
C GLU A 94 26.05 17.07 -27.89
N ASN A 95 27.16 16.96 -27.16
CA ASN A 95 28.46 17.47 -27.59
C ASN A 95 29.10 16.70 -28.76
N VAL A 96 28.64 15.47 -29.06
CA VAL A 96 29.24 14.61 -30.08
C VAL A 96 28.30 14.18 -31.20
N VAL A 97 26.98 14.25 -30.97
CA VAL A 97 25.94 13.98 -31.97
C VAL A 97 24.80 14.97 -31.83
N ASP A 98 24.19 15.32 -32.96
CA ASP A 98 23.00 16.18 -32.99
C ASP A 98 21.74 15.36 -32.67
N PHE A 99 20.84 15.95 -31.89
CA PHE A 99 19.54 15.36 -31.54
C PHE A 99 18.38 16.11 -32.20
N THR A 100 17.31 15.38 -32.51
CA THR A 100 16.01 15.98 -32.82
C THR A 100 15.28 16.39 -31.54
N THR A 101 14.12 17.02 -31.69
CA THR A 101 13.16 17.08 -30.60
C THR A 101 12.80 15.66 -30.14
N ARG A 102 12.72 15.46 -28.82
CA ARG A 102 12.28 14.20 -28.21
C ARG A 102 10.90 13.83 -28.75
N TYR A 103 10.69 12.54 -29.04
CA TYR A 103 9.39 12.03 -29.48
C TYR A 103 8.54 11.49 -28.32
N MET A 104 9.10 11.39 -27.12
CA MET A 104 8.42 10.94 -25.90
C MET A 104 8.94 11.75 -24.70
N ASP A 105 8.02 12.22 -23.86
CA ASP A 105 8.32 12.73 -22.52
C ASP A 105 8.17 11.61 -21.50
N TYR A 106 9.13 11.49 -20.58
CA TYR A 106 9.05 10.56 -19.47
C TYR A 106 9.41 11.24 -18.15
N SER A 107 8.88 10.70 -17.05
CA SER A 107 9.21 11.12 -15.70
C SER A 107 9.93 9.99 -14.97
N VAL A 108 10.93 10.33 -14.16
CA VAL A 108 11.64 9.37 -13.33
C VAL A 108 10.79 9.07 -12.10
N GLY A 109 10.50 7.79 -11.85
CA GLY A 109 9.76 7.31 -10.70
C GLY A 109 10.57 6.28 -9.90
N VAL A 110 10.30 6.19 -8.60
CA VAL A 110 10.88 5.15 -7.74
C VAL A 110 9.90 3.99 -7.64
N LEU A 111 10.34 2.80 -8.05
CA LEU A 111 9.57 1.57 -7.90
C LEU A 111 9.93 0.90 -6.57
N LEU A 112 8.94 0.75 -5.68
CA LEU A 112 9.07 0.02 -4.42
C LEU A 112 8.24 -1.25 -4.46
N ARG A 113 8.78 -2.34 -3.89
CA ARG A 113 7.98 -3.56 -3.68
C ARG A 113 6.80 -3.22 -2.78
N ARG A 114 5.60 -3.64 -3.18
CA ARG A 114 4.40 -3.53 -2.35
C ARG A 114 4.66 -4.24 -1.03
N ALA A 115 4.51 -3.54 0.09
CA ALA A 115 4.57 -4.16 1.41
C ALA A 115 3.42 -5.19 1.53
N GLU A 116 3.77 -6.41 1.93
CA GLU A 116 2.78 -7.44 2.23
C GLU A 116 2.06 -7.05 3.51
N LYS A 117 0.74 -6.85 3.43
CA LYS A 117 -0.09 -6.59 4.61
C LYS A 117 -0.35 -7.91 5.32
N THR A 118 0.40 -8.20 6.37
CA THR A 118 0.00 -9.26 7.30
C THR A 118 -1.08 -8.71 8.21
N VAL A 119 -2.27 -9.34 8.19
CA VAL A 119 -3.33 -9.02 9.15
C VAL A 119 -2.98 -9.78 10.43
N ASP A 120 -2.48 -9.07 11.43
CA ASP A 120 -2.28 -9.67 12.74
C ASP A 120 -3.64 -9.82 13.44
N MET A 121 -4.03 -11.06 13.75
CA MET A 121 -5.28 -11.37 14.45
C MET A 121 -5.35 -10.71 15.85
N PHE A 122 -4.19 -10.38 16.43
CA PHE A 122 -4.07 -9.74 17.73
C PHE A 122 -3.60 -8.28 17.64
N ALA A 123 -3.77 -7.60 16.49
CA ALA A 123 -3.45 -6.19 16.34
C ALA A 123 -4.12 -5.28 17.40
N CYS A 124 -5.26 -5.71 17.97
CA CYS A 124 -5.92 -5.01 19.08
C CYS A 124 -5.16 -5.11 20.42
N LEU A 125 -4.35 -6.14 20.62
CA LEU A 125 -3.51 -6.35 21.81
C LEU A 125 -2.08 -5.81 21.64
N ALA A 126 -1.66 -5.57 20.39
CA ALA A 126 -0.38 -4.98 20.03
C ALA A 126 -0.01 -3.62 20.70
N PRO A 127 -0.94 -2.73 21.10
CA PRO A 127 -0.54 -1.47 21.74
C PRO A 127 0.11 -1.65 23.12
N PHE A 128 0.01 -2.83 23.75
CA PHE A 128 0.60 -3.09 25.06
C PHE A 128 1.38 -4.40 25.10
N ASP A 129 2.57 -4.37 25.70
CA ASP A 129 3.38 -5.57 25.90
C ASP A 129 2.69 -6.60 26.80
N LEU A 130 2.96 -7.89 26.57
CA LEU A 130 2.49 -8.99 27.41
C LEU A 130 2.84 -8.81 28.89
N SER A 131 3.97 -8.17 29.17
CA SER A 131 4.39 -7.81 30.54
C SER A 131 3.41 -6.86 31.22
N LEU A 132 2.86 -5.87 30.51
CA LEU A 132 1.88 -4.94 31.06
C LEU A 132 0.54 -5.66 31.33
N TRP A 133 0.12 -6.54 30.42
CA TRP A 133 -1.06 -7.38 30.63
C TRP A 133 -0.92 -8.29 31.85
N ALA A 134 0.25 -8.90 32.06
CA ALA A 134 0.55 -9.68 33.26
C ALA A 134 0.53 -8.81 34.53
N CYS A 135 1.06 -7.58 34.48
CA CYS A 135 0.98 -6.64 35.58
C CYS A 135 -0.46 -6.28 35.93
N ILE A 136 -1.32 -5.99 34.94
CA ILE A 136 -2.76 -5.70 35.17
C ILE A 136 -3.43 -6.88 35.87
N ALA A 137 -3.25 -8.11 35.35
CA ALA A 137 -3.79 -9.31 35.97
C ALA A 137 -3.29 -9.51 37.41
N GLY A 138 -1.99 -9.29 37.64
CA GLY A 138 -1.37 -9.37 38.96
C GLY A 138 -1.93 -8.34 39.94
N THR A 139 -2.12 -7.08 39.51
CA THR A 139 -2.72 -6.03 40.35
C THR A 139 -4.15 -6.35 40.73
N VAL A 140 -4.99 -6.85 39.81
CA VAL A 140 -6.38 -7.24 40.11
C VAL A 140 -6.42 -8.35 41.16
N LEU A 141 -5.56 -9.37 41.05
CA LEU A 141 -5.47 -10.45 42.04
C LEU A 141 -4.98 -9.95 43.40
N LEU A 142 -3.94 -9.12 43.42
CA LEU A 142 -3.37 -8.55 44.65
C LEU A 142 -4.40 -7.72 45.40
N VAL A 143 -5.09 -6.80 44.71
CA VAL A 143 -6.13 -5.95 45.33
C VAL A 143 -7.31 -6.80 45.80
N GLY A 144 -7.73 -7.80 45.01
CA GLY A 144 -8.79 -8.75 45.42
C GLY A 144 -8.44 -9.51 46.72
N LEU A 145 -7.19 -9.97 46.86
CA LEU A 145 -6.70 -10.61 48.08
C LEU A 145 -6.64 -9.65 49.27
N LEU A 146 -6.17 -8.41 49.07
CA LEU A 146 -6.15 -7.40 50.13
C LEU A 146 -7.56 -7.10 50.66
N VAL A 147 -8.55 -6.93 49.77
CA VAL A 147 -9.95 -6.70 50.17
C VAL A 147 -10.49 -7.90 50.95
N TYR A 148 -10.16 -9.13 50.53
CA TYR A 148 -10.55 -10.34 51.24
C TYR A 148 -9.97 -10.40 52.67
N LEU A 149 -8.67 -10.11 52.81
CA LEU A 149 -8.01 -10.10 54.12
C LEU A 149 -8.54 -9.00 55.05
N LEU A 150 -8.82 -7.81 54.51
CA LEU A 150 -9.43 -6.72 55.29
C LEU A 150 -10.82 -7.11 55.81
N ASN A 151 -11.63 -7.73 54.97
CA ASN A 151 -12.96 -8.20 55.36
C ASN A 151 -12.91 -9.36 56.36
N TRP A 152 -11.86 -10.19 56.31
CA TRP A 152 -11.62 -11.25 57.31
C TRP A 152 -11.20 -10.68 58.67
N LEU A 153 -10.27 -9.73 58.68
CA LEU A 153 -9.71 -9.16 59.92
C LEU A 153 -10.68 -8.21 60.62
N ASN A 154 -11.57 -7.54 59.87
CA ASN A 154 -12.58 -6.64 60.44
C ASN A 154 -13.92 -6.85 59.72
N PRO A 155 -14.74 -7.83 60.15
CA PRO A 155 -16.06 -8.03 59.56
C PRO A 155 -16.89 -6.75 59.70
N PRO A 156 -17.45 -6.19 58.61
CA PRO A 156 -18.20 -4.95 58.67
C PRO A 156 -19.37 -5.05 59.66
N ARG A 157 -19.43 -4.15 60.64
CA ARG A 157 -20.54 -4.07 61.59
C ARG A 157 -21.81 -3.40 61.01
N LEU A 158 -21.74 -2.88 59.79
CA LEU A 158 -22.87 -2.23 59.11
C LEU A 158 -23.45 -3.18 58.06
N GLN A 159 -24.66 -3.66 58.32
CA GLN A 159 -25.51 -4.29 57.31
C GLN A 159 -25.92 -3.21 56.29
N MET A 160 -25.07 -2.95 55.30
CA MET A 160 -25.55 -2.42 54.03
C MET A 160 -26.24 -3.58 53.30
N GLY A 161 -27.52 -3.39 53.00
CA GLY A 161 -28.47 -4.45 52.68
C GLY A 161 -27.99 -5.49 51.67
N SER A 162 -28.15 -6.76 52.07
CA SER A 162 -28.63 -7.88 51.25
C SER A 162 -28.01 -8.17 49.86
N MET A 163 -26.85 -7.65 49.46
CA MET A 163 -26.33 -7.90 48.08
C MET A 163 -24.83 -8.24 47.97
N THR A 164 -24.14 -8.56 49.06
CA THR A 164 -22.76 -9.07 48.97
C THR A 164 -22.51 -10.15 50.03
N SER A 165 -22.80 -11.39 49.70
CA SER A 165 -22.18 -12.52 50.40
C SER A 165 -20.67 -12.39 50.24
N THR A 166 -19.91 -12.32 51.34
CA THR A 166 -18.48 -11.98 51.37
C THR A 166 -17.57 -13.13 50.95
N THR A 167 -17.89 -13.78 49.83
CA THR A 167 -17.08 -14.84 49.22
C THR A 167 -15.96 -14.23 48.39
N LEU A 168 -14.77 -14.84 48.39
CA LEU A 168 -13.58 -14.39 47.65
C LEU A 168 -13.85 -14.08 46.17
N TYR A 169 -14.72 -14.87 45.53
CA TYR A 169 -15.21 -14.63 44.16
C TYR A 169 -15.90 -13.27 43.98
N ASN A 170 -16.74 -12.85 44.93
CA ASN A 170 -17.48 -11.59 44.85
C ASN A 170 -16.56 -10.38 45.02
N SER A 171 -15.52 -10.50 45.86
CA SER A 171 -14.49 -9.46 46.01
C SER A 171 -13.63 -9.31 44.75
N MET A 172 -13.20 -10.43 44.15
CA MET A 172 -12.44 -10.41 42.90
C MET A 172 -13.26 -9.84 41.74
N TRP A 173 -14.52 -10.22 41.63
CA TRP A 173 -15.45 -9.68 40.62
C TRP A 173 -15.72 -8.18 40.80
N PHE A 174 -15.82 -7.70 42.05
CA PHE A 174 -15.97 -6.28 42.36
C PHE A 174 -14.75 -5.45 41.90
N VAL A 175 -13.54 -5.91 42.22
CA VAL A 175 -12.29 -5.24 41.81
C VAL A 175 -12.18 -5.21 40.29
N TYR A 176 -12.45 -6.33 39.62
CA TYR A 176 -12.46 -6.40 38.16
C TYR A 176 -13.48 -5.43 37.54
N GLY A 177 -14.72 -5.39 38.05
CA GLY A 177 -15.76 -4.48 37.57
C GLY A 177 -15.42 -3.00 37.78
N SER A 178 -14.73 -2.66 38.88
CA SER A 178 -14.22 -1.30 39.12
C SER A 178 -13.13 -0.87 38.14
N PHE A 179 -12.27 -1.81 37.73
CA PHE A 179 -11.18 -1.56 36.80
C PHE A 179 -11.67 -1.34 35.36
N VAL A 180 -12.67 -2.13 34.93
CA VAL A 180 -13.28 -2.03 33.60
C VAL A 180 -14.24 -0.82 33.50
N GLN A 181 -14.41 -0.03 34.57
CA GLN A 181 -15.40 1.05 34.68
C GLN A 181 -16.80 0.61 34.26
N GLN A 182 -17.14 -0.66 34.50
CA GLN A 182 -18.49 -1.12 34.27
C GLN A 182 -19.33 -0.61 35.43
N GLU A 183 -19.93 0.57 35.26
CA GLU A 183 -20.87 1.13 36.23
C GLU A 183 -21.97 0.09 36.48
N ARG A 184 -21.94 -0.54 37.65
CA ARG A 184 -23.07 -1.32 38.13
C ARG A 184 -24.16 -0.29 38.39
N LYS A 185 -25.09 -0.12 37.45
CA LYS A 185 -26.30 0.68 37.67
C LYS A 185 -26.97 0.16 38.94
N SER A 186 -26.70 0.83 40.06
CA SER A 186 -27.41 0.55 41.28
C SER A 186 -28.84 1.02 41.05
N THR A 187 -29.80 0.15 41.32
CA THR A 187 -31.26 0.35 41.21
C THR A 187 -31.77 1.64 41.90
N ILE A 188 -30.92 2.34 42.63
CA ILE A 188 -31.17 3.66 43.23
C ILE A 188 -31.43 4.72 42.15
N PHE A 189 -30.79 4.65 40.97
CA PHE A 189 -31.04 5.61 39.87
C PHE A 189 -32.39 5.36 39.16
N ASP A 190 -32.84 4.11 39.10
CA ASP A 190 -34.14 3.77 38.49
C ASP A 190 -35.32 4.21 39.37
N ASN A 191 -35.19 4.13 40.70
CA ASN A 191 -36.21 4.63 41.63
C ASN A 191 -36.33 6.15 41.64
N TYR A 192 -35.25 6.89 41.38
CA TYR A 192 -35.29 8.36 41.28
C TYR A 192 -35.96 8.85 39.98
N GLN A 193 -35.85 8.10 38.88
CA GLN A 193 -36.58 8.43 37.64
C GLN A 193 -38.06 8.07 37.72
N ASN A 194 -38.43 6.93 38.33
CA ASN A 194 -39.83 6.53 38.50
C ASN A 194 -40.61 7.41 39.48
N PHE A 195 -39.95 7.99 40.48
CA PHE A 195 -40.59 8.97 41.38
C PHE A 195 -40.86 10.32 40.67
N ARG A 196 -40.08 10.65 39.62
CA ARG A 196 -40.24 11.89 38.85
C ARG A 196 -41.31 11.78 37.76
N SER A 197 -41.70 10.57 37.36
CA SER A 197 -42.67 10.30 36.29
C SER A 197 -44.07 9.95 36.78
N GLY A 198 -44.42 10.32 38.03
CA GLY A 198 -45.77 10.15 38.57
C GLY A 198 -46.84 10.88 37.73
N VAL A 199 -47.42 10.17 36.77
CA VAL A 199 -48.68 10.51 36.11
C VAL A 199 -49.53 9.24 36.09
N ALA A 200 -50.63 9.31 36.82
CA ALA A 200 -51.65 8.28 36.97
C ALA A 200 -52.27 7.86 35.64
N VAL A 201 -52.57 6.56 35.50
CA VAL A 201 -53.56 6.08 34.54
C VAL A 201 -54.50 5.12 35.27
N ASP A 202 -55.63 5.67 35.71
CA ASP A 202 -56.77 4.94 36.23
C ASP A 202 -57.75 4.59 35.09
N THR A 203 -58.25 3.35 35.14
CA THR A 203 -59.58 2.81 34.73
C THR A 203 -60.38 3.38 33.53
N TYR A 204 -60.69 2.47 32.58
CA TYR A 204 -61.83 2.33 31.62
C TYR A 204 -61.22 1.65 30.37
N ASP A 205 -61.70 0.59 29.74
CA ASP A 205 -63.05 0.12 29.46
C ASP A 205 -62.92 -1.34 28.93
N GLN A 206 -63.61 -2.30 29.55
CA GLN A 206 -63.62 -3.69 29.11
C GLN A 206 -65.08 -4.19 29.06
N ARG A 207 -65.91 -3.52 28.25
CA ARG A 207 -67.24 -3.99 27.84
C ARG A 207 -67.55 -3.57 26.40
N SER A 208 -67.10 -4.37 25.43
CA SER A 208 -67.66 -4.57 24.08
C SER A 208 -66.54 -5.24 23.26
N LEU A 209 -66.59 -6.53 22.99
CA LEU A 209 -67.20 -7.06 21.77
C LEU A 209 -67.32 -8.59 21.92
N GLU A 210 -68.49 -9.06 22.37
CA GLU A 210 -69.04 -10.34 21.93
C GLU A 210 -69.91 -10.03 20.71
N ALA A 211 -69.40 -10.31 19.51
CA ALA A 211 -70.19 -10.51 18.28
C ALA A 211 -69.24 -10.95 17.15
N THR A 212 -69.01 -12.26 17.04
CA THR A 212 -69.13 -13.09 15.82
C THR A 212 -68.76 -14.53 16.21
#